data_AF-A0A1E8QBC4-F1
#
_entry.id   AF-A0A1E8QBC4-F1
#
_cell.length_a   1.000
_cell.length_b   1.000
_cell.length_c   1.000
_cell.angle_alpha   90.00
_cell.angle_beta   90.00
_cell.angle_gamma   90.00
#
_symmetry.space_group_name_H-M   'P 1'
#
loop_
_entity.id
_entity.type
_entity.pdbx_description
1 polymer ?
#
loop_
_entity_poly.entity_id
_entity_poly.type
_entity_poly.pdbx_seq_one_letter_code
_entity_poly.pdbx_strand_id
1 'polypeptide(L)'
;MSLVVGGIVPPEDVVGRVREAEEVLASLTASGAVLVGDRRHGKTSLSRLVQRMAADRGAVVVAVSAERATYADFVAALTTELARLDPSWAQELARIRVSITAGPVRLERDVRAAAAFDDLVDRAVRRAKDRLLVLFIDEVSVLARNLERTDAGSGDAFLHVLRRLWQENPGRIATVLSGSIGFHHVSGDAPSTVNDIAKIAVGPIRADHATYLAECLLLGSGTATTDRPAVAAAIAAAAENVPYYIQHLVASARNSWHATGVPPTPDIVDRLVDEAVDSPYDPWDLRHYRDRLPHYYGDDAPAIAKLLDVYAHAEGPLEVDVALQRLRSEGSSITDRDALVSALERLELDHYLVRTGTADRFASALVRRAWTAMRR
;
A
#
# COMPACT_ATOMS: atom_id res chain seq x y z
N MET A 1 -10.95 -20.48 7.84
CA MET A 1 -10.65 -19.24 7.11
C MET A 1 -11.45 -19.21 5.82
N SER A 2 -12.24 -18.17 5.59
CA SER A 2 -12.99 -18.03 4.33
C SER A 2 -12.09 -17.41 3.26
N LEU A 3 -12.40 -17.69 2.00
CA LEU A 3 -11.71 -17.11 0.85
C LEU A 3 -12.23 -15.67 0.63
N VAL A 4 -11.36 -14.68 0.73
CA VAL A 4 -11.67 -13.25 0.57
C VAL A 4 -10.88 -12.68 -0.62
N VAL A 5 -11.37 -12.93 -1.83
CA VAL A 5 -10.71 -12.48 -3.07
C VAL A 5 -10.94 -10.99 -3.28
N GLY A 6 -9.87 -10.21 -3.38
CA GLY A 6 -9.92 -8.76 -3.61
C GLY A 6 -10.41 -7.89 -2.44
N GLY A 7 -11.01 -8.51 -1.41
CA GLY A 7 -11.54 -7.82 -0.24
C GLY A 7 -10.53 -7.67 0.90
N ILE A 8 -10.98 -7.03 1.98
CA ILE A 8 -10.16 -6.85 3.18
C ILE A 8 -10.42 -8.01 4.14
N VAL A 9 -9.33 -8.69 4.53
CA VAL A 9 -9.36 -9.84 5.43
C VAL A 9 -9.70 -9.37 6.86
N PRO A 10 -10.60 -10.06 7.58
CA PRO A 10 -10.84 -9.80 9.00
C PRO A 10 -9.55 -9.93 9.83
N PRO A 11 -9.32 -9.11 10.87
CA PRO A 11 -8.11 -9.18 11.68
C PRO A 11 -7.79 -10.57 12.25
N GLU A 12 -8.83 -11.33 12.62
CA GLU A 12 -8.73 -12.70 13.12
C GLU A 12 -8.27 -13.74 12.09
N ASP A 13 -8.41 -13.42 10.80
CA ASP A 13 -7.99 -14.27 9.68
C ASP A 13 -6.64 -13.81 9.08
N VAL A 14 -5.99 -12.79 9.65
CA VAL A 14 -4.66 -12.36 9.19
C VAL A 14 -3.61 -13.37 9.63
N VAL A 15 -2.95 -14.00 8.65
CA VAL A 15 -1.84 -14.94 8.89
C VAL A 15 -0.50 -14.22 8.83
N GLY A 16 0.38 -14.55 9.78
CA GLY A 16 1.70 -13.94 9.90
C GLY A 16 1.64 -12.53 10.44
N ARG A 17 2.53 -11.63 9.98
CA ARG A 17 2.56 -10.20 10.34
C ARG A 17 2.80 -9.85 11.80
N VAL A 18 3.06 -10.84 12.67
CA VAL A 18 3.27 -10.61 14.11
C VAL A 18 4.44 -9.67 14.35
N ARG A 19 5.56 -9.86 13.64
CA ARG A 19 6.74 -9.02 13.79
C ARG A 19 6.44 -7.58 13.39
N GLU A 20 5.88 -7.37 12.20
CA GLU A 20 5.55 -6.05 11.69
C GLU A 20 4.50 -5.36 12.58
N ALA A 21 3.52 -6.10 13.10
CA ALA A 21 2.52 -5.57 14.01
C ALA A 21 3.15 -5.09 15.34
N GLU A 22 4.05 -5.89 15.92
CA GLU A 22 4.78 -5.49 17.12
C GLU A 22 5.74 -4.31 16.87
N GLU A 23 6.40 -4.25 15.71
CA GLU A 23 7.20 -3.09 15.30
C GLU A 23 6.34 -1.81 15.20
N VAL A 24 5.13 -1.91 14.62
CA VAL A 24 4.20 -0.77 14.58
C VAL A 24 3.77 -0.39 16.00
N LEU A 25 3.37 -1.34 16.82
CA LEU A 25 2.93 -1.08 18.20
C LEU A 25 4.05 -0.45 19.05
N ALA A 26 5.30 -0.89 18.88
CA ALA A 26 6.45 -0.30 19.54
C ALA A 26 6.70 1.15 19.09
N SER A 27 6.45 1.47 17.81
CA SER A 27 6.59 2.84 17.30
C SER A 27 5.56 3.82 17.88
N LEU A 28 4.40 3.32 18.36
CA LEU A 28 3.31 4.15 18.89
C LEU A 28 3.69 4.88 20.18
N THR A 29 4.72 4.44 20.92
CA THR A 29 5.18 5.14 22.12
C THR A 29 5.97 6.42 21.80
N ALA A 30 6.44 6.57 20.56
CA ALA A 30 7.09 7.78 20.07
C ALA A 30 6.09 8.62 19.28
N SER A 31 6.14 8.51 17.94
CA SER A 31 5.31 9.28 17.01
C SER A 31 4.46 8.39 16.10
N GLY A 32 4.71 7.09 16.10
CA GLY A 32 4.10 6.11 15.20
C GLY A 32 4.98 5.75 13.99
N ALA A 33 4.34 5.38 12.88
CA ALA A 33 5.02 4.77 11.73
C ALA A 33 4.36 5.06 10.37
N VAL A 34 5.15 4.97 9.30
CA VAL A 34 4.69 4.82 7.93
C VAL A 34 4.79 3.36 7.52
N LEU A 35 3.68 2.80 7.05
CA LEU A 35 3.65 1.51 6.36
C LEU A 35 4.07 1.71 4.91
N VAL A 36 5.26 1.22 4.56
CA VAL A 36 5.80 1.25 3.19
C VAL A 36 5.77 -0.14 2.59
N GLY A 37 5.73 -0.27 1.28
CA GLY A 37 5.66 -1.55 0.59
C GLY A 37 4.74 -1.47 -0.61
N ASP A 38 4.86 -2.44 -1.51
CA ASP A 38 4.11 -2.42 -2.75
C ASP A 38 2.61 -2.68 -2.52
N ARG A 39 1.81 -2.41 -3.54
CA ARG A 39 0.38 -2.71 -3.53
C ARG A 39 0.16 -4.20 -3.30
N ARG A 40 -1.00 -4.57 -2.75
CA ARG A 40 -1.41 -5.97 -2.50
C ARG A 40 -0.60 -6.76 -1.45
N HIS A 41 0.40 -6.16 -0.82
CA HIS A 41 1.17 -6.80 0.26
C HIS A 41 0.46 -6.79 1.63
N GLY A 42 -0.73 -6.19 1.73
CA GLY A 42 -1.56 -6.28 2.94
C GLY A 42 -1.30 -5.17 3.97
N LYS A 43 -0.88 -3.98 3.54
CA LYS A 43 -0.76 -2.78 4.40
C LYS A 43 -2.04 -2.50 5.18
N THR A 44 -3.19 -2.48 4.50
CA THR A 44 -4.50 -2.27 5.14
C THR A 44 -4.85 -3.38 6.14
N SER A 45 -4.54 -4.65 5.82
CA SER A 45 -4.75 -5.77 6.76
C SER A 45 -3.88 -5.66 8.00
N LEU A 46 -2.59 -5.31 7.84
CA LEU A 46 -1.69 -5.03 8.96
C LEU A 46 -2.19 -3.86 9.80
N SER A 47 -2.59 -2.76 9.15
CA SER A 47 -3.16 -1.58 9.82
C SER A 47 -4.37 -1.96 10.69
N ARG A 48 -5.31 -2.75 10.18
CA ARG A 48 -6.47 -3.23 10.95
C ARG A 48 -6.11 -4.17 12.09
N LEU A 49 -5.11 -5.03 11.90
CA LEU A 49 -4.60 -5.89 12.97
C LEU A 49 -4.01 -5.03 14.12
N VAL A 50 -3.19 -4.05 13.78
CA VAL A 50 -2.59 -3.13 14.76
C VAL A 50 -3.66 -2.26 15.43
N GLN A 51 -4.67 -1.78 14.69
CA GLN A 51 -5.81 -1.04 15.27
C GLN A 51 -6.47 -1.83 16.40
N ARG A 52 -6.75 -3.12 16.16
CA ARG A 52 -7.33 -4.00 17.18
C ARG A 52 -6.37 -4.17 18.38
N MET A 53 -5.11 -4.51 18.13
CA MET A 53 -4.12 -4.71 19.19
C MET A 53 -3.88 -3.45 20.03
N ALA A 54 -3.88 -2.26 19.40
CA ALA A 54 -3.73 -0.99 20.09
C ALA A 54 -4.96 -0.69 20.98
N ALA A 55 -6.16 -0.95 20.48
CA ALA A 55 -7.39 -0.82 21.26
C ALA A 55 -7.40 -1.78 22.46
N ASP A 56 -6.98 -3.03 22.27
CA ASP A 56 -6.86 -4.04 23.33
C ASP A 56 -5.82 -3.63 24.40
N ARG A 57 -4.78 -2.87 24.01
CA ARG A 57 -3.81 -2.25 24.94
C ARG A 57 -4.31 -0.93 25.56
N GLY A 58 -5.57 -0.56 25.31
CA GLY A 58 -6.20 0.61 25.92
C GLY A 58 -6.00 1.92 25.16
N ALA A 59 -5.46 1.92 23.93
CA ALA A 59 -5.41 3.13 23.11
C ALA A 59 -6.81 3.56 22.65
N VAL A 60 -7.00 4.86 22.37
CA VAL A 60 -8.16 5.37 21.63
C VAL A 60 -7.79 5.36 20.15
N VAL A 61 -8.46 4.53 19.36
CA VAL A 61 -8.10 4.29 17.96
C VAL A 61 -9.10 4.98 17.04
N VAL A 62 -8.60 5.82 16.13
CA VAL A 62 -9.38 6.46 15.07
C VAL A 62 -8.75 6.09 13.73
N ALA A 63 -9.54 5.53 12.82
CA ALA A 63 -9.09 5.14 11.49
C ALA A 63 -9.86 5.92 10.42
N VAL A 64 -9.15 6.53 9.48
CA VAL A 64 -9.75 7.33 8.41
C VAL A 64 -9.02 7.05 7.09
N SER A 65 -9.76 6.97 5.99
CA SER A 65 -9.19 6.98 4.64
C SER A 65 -9.01 8.41 4.14
N ALA A 66 -7.78 8.70 3.72
CA ALA A 66 -7.38 9.92 3.04
C ALA A 66 -7.50 9.81 1.51
N GLU A 67 -8.03 8.72 0.94
CA GLU A 67 -8.27 8.61 -0.51
C GLU A 67 -9.42 9.54 -0.95
N ARG A 68 -9.10 10.83 -1.09
CA ARG A 68 -10.06 11.93 -1.30
C ARG A 68 -9.47 13.00 -2.20
N ALA A 69 -10.35 13.82 -2.77
CA ALA A 69 -9.96 14.89 -3.69
C ALA A 69 -9.53 16.17 -2.97
N THR A 70 -10.10 16.48 -1.80
CA THR A 70 -9.87 17.75 -1.10
C THR A 70 -9.55 17.57 0.37
N TYR A 71 -8.86 18.57 0.95
CA TYR A 71 -8.53 18.59 2.37
C TYR A 71 -9.81 18.71 3.22
N ALA A 72 -10.77 19.55 2.79
CA ALA A 72 -12.08 19.64 3.44
C ALA A 72 -12.82 18.29 3.55
N ASP A 73 -12.79 17.46 2.49
CA ASP A 73 -13.42 16.14 2.52
C ASP A 73 -12.74 15.19 3.51
N PHE A 74 -11.41 15.29 3.64
CA PHE A 74 -10.64 14.53 4.62
C PHE A 74 -11.01 14.92 6.06
N VAL A 75 -11.05 16.23 6.36
CA VAL A 75 -11.43 16.71 7.71
C VAL A 75 -12.89 16.33 8.03
N ALA A 76 -13.79 16.40 7.05
CA ALA A 76 -15.19 15.96 7.22
C ALA A 76 -15.31 14.45 7.50
N ALA A 77 -14.45 13.63 6.89
CA ALA A 77 -14.39 12.20 7.14
C ALA A 77 -13.84 11.90 8.53
N LEU A 78 -12.74 12.53 8.93
CA LEU A 78 -12.18 12.41 10.28
C LEU A 78 -13.21 12.80 11.34
N THR A 79 -13.94 13.89 11.11
CA THR A 79 -15.06 14.34 11.97
C THR A 79 -16.11 13.25 12.14
N THR A 80 -16.42 12.51 11.07
CA THR A 80 -17.41 11.42 11.09
C THR A 80 -16.90 10.22 11.88
N GLU A 81 -15.63 9.86 11.76
CA GLU A 81 -15.03 8.76 12.53
C GLU A 81 -14.90 9.09 14.02
N LEU A 82 -14.56 10.34 14.36
CA LEU A 82 -14.58 10.83 15.74
C LEU A 82 -15.98 10.79 16.35
N ALA A 83 -17.03 11.12 15.57
CA ALA A 83 -18.41 11.06 16.03
C ALA A 83 -18.91 9.63 16.28
N ARG A 84 -18.37 8.64 15.55
CA ARG A 84 -18.66 7.22 15.80
C ARG A 84 -17.99 6.72 17.07
N LEU A 85 -16.79 7.21 17.36
CA LEU A 85 -16.04 6.84 18.55
C LEU A 85 -16.69 7.37 19.83
N ASP A 86 -17.25 8.57 19.80
CA ASP A 86 -17.97 9.18 20.92
C ASP A 86 -19.31 9.80 20.46
N PRO A 87 -20.43 9.04 20.55
CA PRO A 87 -21.75 9.52 20.16
C PRO A 87 -22.23 10.77 20.91
N SER A 88 -21.69 11.03 22.11
CA SER A 88 -22.03 12.26 22.86
C SER A 88 -21.63 13.53 22.09
N TRP A 89 -20.69 13.38 21.17
CA TRP A 89 -20.13 14.45 20.37
C TRP A 89 -20.78 14.61 18.99
N ALA A 90 -21.70 13.71 18.62
CA ALA A 90 -22.24 13.63 17.28
C ALA A 90 -22.95 14.92 16.83
N GLN A 91 -23.71 15.58 17.71
CA GLN A 91 -24.40 16.83 17.35
C GLN A 91 -23.43 17.99 17.10
N GLU A 92 -22.38 18.11 17.92
CA GLU A 92 -21.38 19.15 17.77
C GLU A 92 -20.52 18.94 16.51
N LEU A 93 -20.03 17.71 16.34
CA LEU A 93 -19.26 17.32 15.15
C LEU A 93 -20.07 17.44 13.86
N ALA A 94 -21.39 17.20 13.91
CA ALA A 94 -22.27 17.46 12.77
C ALA A 94 -22.27 18.95 12.36
N ARG A 95 -22.27 19.89 13.33
CA ARG A 95 -22.19 21.33 13.03
C ARG A 95 -20.85 21.70 12.41
N ILE A 96 -19.75 21.18 12.95
CA ILE A 96 -18.40 21.39 12.40
C ILE A 96 -18.34 20.88 10.96
N ARG A 97 -18.83 19.66 10.70
CA ARG A 97 -18.89 19.08 9.34
C ARG A 97 -19.67 19.94 8.35
N VAL A 98 -20.85 20.44 8.76
CA VAL A 98 -21.63 21.35 7.92
C VAL A 98 -20.85 22.63 7.63
N SER A 99 -20.16 23.20 8.62
CA SER A 99 -19.38 24.43 8.44
C SER A 99 -18.20 24.29 7.46
N ILE A 100 -17.56 23.13 7.45
CA ILE A 100 -16.43 22.79 6.56
C ILE A 100 -16.92 22.63 5.11
N THR A 101 -18.07 21.98 4.94
CA THR A 101 -18.63 21.65 3.62
C THR A 101 -19.45 22.80 3.00
N ALA A 102 -19.83 23.81 3.80
CA ALA A 102 -20.61 24.95 3.37
C ALA A 102 -19.79 26.06 2.69
N GLY A 103 -20.38 26.71 1.69
CA GLY A 103 -19.80 27.85 0.96
C GLY A 103 -19.43 27.51 -0.50
N PRO A 104 -19.50 28.45 -1.44
CA PRO A 104 -19.32 28.15 -2.87
C PRO A 104 -17.84 28.04 -3.29
N VAL A 105 -16.90 28.57 -2.49
CA VAL A 105 -15.48 28.68 -2.87
C VAL A 105 -14.63 27.63 -2.15
N ARG A 106 -13.81 26.88 -2.91
CA ARG A 106 -12.92 25.83 -2.39
C ARG A 106 -11.92 26.36 -1.36
N LEU A 107 -11.27 27.49 -1.64
CA LEU A 107 -10.28 28.11 -0.74
C LEU A 107 -10.87 28.42 0.64
N GLU A 108 -12.09 28.96 0.70
CA GLU A 108 -12.76 29.23 1.98
C GLU A 108 -13.03 27.95 2.77
N ARG A 109 -13.38 26.85 2.09
CA ARG A 109 -13.60 25.54 2.72
C ARG A 109 -12.30 24.97 3.27
N ASP A 110 -11.20 25.04 2.53
CA ASP A 110 -9.90 24.50 2.96
C ASP A 110 -9.33 25.28 4.16
N VAL A 111 -9.49 26.61 4.21
CA VAL A 111 -9.12 27.42 5.40
C VAL A 111 -9.95 27.02 6.62
N ARG A 112 -11.27 26.85 6.47
CA ARG A 112 -12.13 26.36 7.57
C ARG A 112 -11.78 24.94 7.99
N ALA A 113 -11.43 24.08 7.03
CA ALA A 113 -11.00 22.71 7.29
C ALA A 113 -9.71 22.68 8.10
N ALA A 114 -8.74 23.54 7.80
CA ALA A 114 -7.49 23.64 8.56
C ALA A 114 -7.74 24.04 10.02
N ALA A 115 -8.52 25.10 10.24
CA ALA A 115 -8.88 25.52 11.59
C ALA A 115 -9.68 24.43 12.35
N ALA A 116 -10.61 23.75 11.65
CA ALA A 116 -11.40 22.68 12.24
C ALA A 116 -10.54 21.45 12.57
N PHE A 117 -9.53 21.13 11.76
CA PHE A 117 -8.66 19.98 11.98
C PHE A 117 -7.87 20.09 13.29
N ASP A 118 -7.21 21.23 13.52
CA ASP A 118 -6.44 21.46 14.75
C ASP A 118 -7.35 21.37 15.99
N ASP A 119 -8.53 22.00 15.94
CA ASP A 119 -9.53 21.94 17.00
C ASP A 119 -9.99 20.49 17.25
N LEU A 120 -10.35 19.75 16.19
CA LEU A 120 -10.80 18.36 16.27
C LEU A 120 -9.77 17.46 16.93
N VAL A 121 -8.49 17.59 16.54
CA VAL A 121 -7.41 16.80 17.11
C VAL A 121 -7.24 17.15 18.59
N ASP A 122 -7.04 18.42 18.93
CA ASP A 122 -6.85 18.85 20.32
C ASP A 122 -7.99 18.37 21.25
N ARG A 123 -9.22 18.46 20.77
CA ARG A 123 -10.39 17.93 21.48
C ARG A 123 -10.40 16.40 21.59
N ALA A 124 -10.02 15.67 20.55
CA ALA A 124 -9.91 14.21 20.59
C ALA A 124 -8.86 13.78 21.62
N VAL A 125 -7.74 14.49 21.71
CA VAL A 125 -6.68 14.18 22.68
C VAL A 125 -7.12 14.51 24.11
N ARG A 126 -7.86 15.61 24.33
CA ARG A 126 -8.47 15.88 25.64
C ARG A 126 -9.44 14.78 26.08
N ARG A 127 -10.24 14.27 25.15
CA ARG A 127 -11.20 13.19 25.39
C ARG A 127 -10.54 11.83 25.64
N ALA A 128 -9.39 11.59 25.00
CA ALA A 128 -8.57 10.42 25.28
C ALA A 128 -8.01 10.42 26.72
N LYS A 129 -8.03 11.57 27.42
CA LYS A 129 -7.51 11.74 28.79
C LYS A 129 -6.05 11.28 28.86
N ASP A 130 -5.75 10.30 29.70
CA ASP A 130 -4.41 9.71 29.89
C ASP A 130 -4.12 8.57 28.90
N ARG A 131 -5.06 8.26 28.00
CA ARG A 131 -4.89 7.20 26.98
C ARG A 131 -4.23 7.80 25.73
N LEU A 132 -3.40 6.99 25.08
CA LEU A 132 -2.83 7.32 23.78
C LEU A 132 -3.93 7.39 22.71
N LEU A 133 -3.99 8.51 21.97
CA LEU A 133 -4.78 8.62 20.74
C LEU A 133 -3.94 8.13 19.57
N VAL A 134 -4.42 7.13 18.83
CA VAL A 134 -3.72 6.60 17.65
C VAL A 134 -4.56 6.86 16.41
N LEU A 135 -4.02 7.66 15.49
CA LEU A 135 -4.64 7.99 14.21
C LEU A 135 -4.09 7.10 13.11
N PHE A 136 -4.93 6.22 12.57
CA PHE A 136 -4.62 5.44 11.37
C PHE A 136 -5.14 6.20 10.14
N ILE A 137 -4.23 6.66 9.29
CA ILE A 137 -4.56 7.41 8.07
C ILE A 137 -4.14 6.58 6.87
N ASP A 138 -5.11 5.94 6.21
CA ASP A 138 -4.86 5.11 5.03
C ASP A 138 -4.84 5.97 3.75
N GLU A 139 -3.99 5.62 2.80
CA GLU A 139 -3.78 6.33 1.53
C GLU A 139 -3.45 7.83 1.66
N VAL A 140 -2.64 8.21 2.66
CA VAL A 140 -2.24 9.61 2.93
C VAL A 140 -1.50 10.24 1.75
N SER A 141 -0.70 9.45 1.04
CA SER A 141 0.06 9.89 -0.13
C SER A 141 -0.84 10.31 -1.30
N VAL A 142 -2.05 9.73 -1.40
CA VAL A 142 -3.01 10.07 -2.45
C VAL A 142 -3.57 11.47 -2.21
N LEU A 143 -3.97 11.79 -0.97
CA LEU A 143 -4.43 13.14 -0.64
C LEU A 143 -3.34 14.17 -0.85
N ALA A 144 -2.15 13.93 -0.28
CA ALA A 144 -1.02 14.85 -0.39
C ALA A 144 -0.72 15.17 -1.86
N ARG A 145 -0.71 14.14 -2.71
CA ARG A 145 -0.49 14.31 -4.15
C ARG A 145 -1.62 15.05 -4.86
N ASN A 146 -2.88 14.80 -4.51
CA ASN A 146 -4.03 15.51 -5.10
C ASN A 146 -4.03 17.00 -4.73
N LEU A 147 -3.62 17.31 -3.50
CA LEU A 147 -3.41 18.69 -3.05
C LEU A 147 -2.27 19.33 -3.85
N GLU A 148 -1.11 18.68 -3.91
CA GLU A 148 0.07 19.17 -4.64
C GLU A 148 -0.21 19.46 -6.12
N ARG A 149 -1.01 18.60 -6.77
CA ARG A 149 -1.45 18.82 -8.17
C ARG A 149 -2.43 19.97 -8.35
N THR A 150 -3.16 20.32 -7.30
CA THR A 150 -4.09 21.47 -7.33
C THR A 150 -3.33 22.77 -7.12
N ASP A 151 -2.49 22.81 -6.08
CA ASP A 151 -1.76 23.99 -5.63
C ASP A 151 -0.39 23.55 -5.13
N ALA A 152 0.66 24.04 -5.77
CA ALA A 152 2.02 23.63 -5.49
C ALA A 152 2.41 23.97 -4.04
N GLY A 153 3.04 23.03 -3.34
CA GLY A 153 3.39 23.11 -1.92
C GLY A 153 2.25 22.76 -0.96
N SER A 154 1.00 22.61 -1.42
CA SER A 154 -0.12 22.28 -0.52
C SER A 154 -0.09 20.81 -0.06
N GLY A 155 0.52 19.90 -0.84
CA GLY A 155 0.75 18.52 -0.43
C GLY A 155 1.77 18.45 0.71
N ASP A 156 2.87 19.19 0.59
CA ASP A 156 3.88 19.30 1.64
C ASP A 156 3.33 19.99 2.89
N ALA A 157 2.55 21.06 2.72
CA ALA A 157 1.88 21.72 3.84
C ALA A 157 0.99 20.75 4.63
N PHE A 158 0.24 19.88 3.95
CA PHE A 158 -0.56 18.85 4.60
C PHE A 158 0.30 17.84 5.38
N LEU A 159 1.39 17.35 4.80
CA LEU A 159 2.30 16.43 5.50
C LEU A 159 2.99 17.09 6.70
N HIS A 160 3.34 18.38 6.58
CA HIS A 160 3.85 19.17 7.70
C HIS A 160 2.82 19.37 8.82
N VAL A 161 1.54 19.56 8.49
CA VAL A 161 0.47 19.60 9.48
C VAL A 161 0.43 18.28 10.25
N LEU A 162 0.44 17.14 9.56
CA LEU A 162 0.49 15.84 10.23
C LEU A 162 1.72 15.73 11.14
N ARG A 163 2.89 16.13 10.63
CA ARG A 163 4.15 16.11 11.39
C ARG A 163 4.09 16.90 12.68
N ARG A 164 3.55 18.12 12.60
CA ARG A 164 3.35 18.98 13.76
C ARG A 164 2.50 18.31 14.84
N LEU A 165 1.46 17.55 14.47
CA LEU A 165 0.55 16.92 15.45
C LEU A 165 1.29 16.01 16.44
N TRP A 166 2.13 15.10 15.94
CA TRP A 166 2.84 14.16 16.83
C TRP A 166 4.02 14.83 17.53
N GLN A 167 4.65 15.83 16.90
CA GLN A 167 5.75 16.58 17.54
C GLN A 167 5.28 17.44 18.71
N GLU A 168 4.11 18.06 18.60
CA GLU A 168 3.54 18.91 19.67
C GLU A 168 2.83 18.10 20.77
N ASN A 169 2.53 16.81 20.52
CA ASN A 169 1.79 15.95 21.45
C ASN A 169 2.51 14.63 21.76
N PRO A 170 3.79 14.65 22.17
CA PRO A 170 4.57 13.44 22.41
C PRO A 170 3.92 12.58 23.50
N GLY A 171 3.80 11.28 23.23
CA GLY A 171 3.18 10.31 24.15
C GLY A 171 1.66 10.45 24.32
N ARG A 172 1.03 11.45 23.69
CA ARG A 172 -0.43 11.64 23.68
C ARG A 172 -1.06 11.28 22.33
N ILE A 173 -0.33 11.49 21.24
CA ILE A 173 -0.74 11.13 19.87
C ILE A 173 0.34 10.28 19.21
N ALA A 174 -0.09 9.24 18.49
CA ALA A 174 0.73 8.56 17.49
C ALA A 174 -0.04 8.44 16.17
N THR A 175 0.67 8.40 15.05
CA THR A 175 0.07 8.23 13.73
C THR A 175 0.58 6.98 13.03
N VAL A 176 -0.31 6.26 12.36
CA VAL A 176 0.06 5.16 11.45
C VAL A 176 -0.39 5.56 10.06
N LEU A 177 0.57 5.90 9.21
CA LEU A 177 0.34 6.36 7.85
C LEU A 177 0.51 5.19 6.88
N SER A 178 -0.35 5.12 5.86
CA SER A 178 -0.21 4.16 4.75
C SER A 178 -0.37 4.90 3.43
N GLY A 179 0.32 4.41 2.39
CA GLY A 179 0.21 4.94 1.04
C GLY A 179 0.52 3.85 0.01
N SER A 180 -0.32 3.74 -1.00
CA SER A 180 -0.05 2.91 -2.19
C SER A 180 0.92 3.58 -3.17
N ILE A 181 1.16 4.88 -3.01
CA ILE A 181 2.08 5.68 -3.79
C ILE A 181 3.23 6.11 -2.87
N GLY A 182 4.47 5.98 -3.32
CA GLY A 182 5.61 6.52 -2.57
C GLY A 182 5.50 8.03 -2.37
N PHE A 183 5.90 8.53 -1.19
CA PHE A 183 5.91 9.98 -0.88
C PHE A 183 6.76 10.79 -1.87
N HIS A 184 7.75 10.17 -2.51
CA HIS A 184 8.58 10.79 -3.54
C HIS A 184 7.83 11.14 -4.83
N HIS A 185 6.57 10.68 -5.00
CA HIS A 185 5.66 11.12 -6.07
C HIS A 185 4.69 12.23 -5.65
N VAL A 186 4.74 12.67 -4.39
CA VAL A 186 4.01 13.87 -3.94
C VAL A 186 4.82 15.09 -4.39
N SER A 187 6.02 15.26 -3.81
CA SER A 187 7.00 16.29 -4.17
C SER A 187 8.41 15.78 -3.86
N GLY A 188 9.44 16.56 -4.23
CA GLY A 188 10.83 16.25 -3.86
C GLY A 188 11.09 16.34 -2.35
N ASP A 189 10.35 17.19 -1.64
CA ASP A 189 10.53 17.44 -0.21
C ASP A 189 9.69 16.51 0.67
N ALA A 190 8.58 15.97 0.15
CA ALA A 190 7.66 15.10 0.88
C ALA A 190 8.35 13.94 1.64
N PRO A 191 9.34 13.21 1.10
CA PRO A 191 10.06 12.18 1.87
C PRO A 191 10.74 12.68 3.15
N SER A 192 11.16 13.95 3.18
CA SER A 192 11.80 14.60 4.34
C SER A 192 10.79 15.02 5.41
N THR A 193 9.52 15.16 5.05
CA THR A 193 8.44 15.56 5.98
C THR A 193 7.99 14.41 6.89
N VAL A 194 8.19 13.16 6.47
CA VAL A 194 7.84 11.93 7.21
C VAL A 194 9.08 11.13 7.62
N ASN A 195 10.25 11.78 7.68
CA ASN A 195 11.52 11.12 7.98
C ASN A 195 11.77 10.86 9.48
N ASP A 196 10.97 11.47 10.35
CA ASP A 196 11.10 11.43 11.81
C ASP A 196 10.23 10.36 12.47
N ILE A 197 9.53 9.54 11.66
CA ILE A 197 8.74 8.41 12.11
C ILE A 197 9.22 7.11 11.47
N ALA A 198 8.98 5.97 12.12
CA ALA A 198 9.52 4.69 11.69
C ALA A 198 8.93 4.27 10.32
N LYS A 199 9.77 3.81 9.39
CA LYS A 199 9.31 3.21 8.13
C LYS A 199 9.28 1.70 8.29
N ILE A 200 8.09 1.13 8.30
CA ILE A 200 7.89 -0.32 8.49
C ILE A 200 7.51 -0.92 7.14
N ALA A 201 8.40 -1.77 6.63
CA ALA A 201 8.22 -2.41 5.34
C ALA A 201 7.21 -3.57 5.42
N VAL A 202 6.19 -3.52 4.58
CA VAL A 202 5.16 -4.53 4.41
C VAL A 202 5.44 -5.26 3.09
N GLY A 203 6.37 -6.23 3.15
CA GLY A 203 6.74 -7.10 2.04
C GLY A 203 5.96 -8.42 2.05
N PRO A 204 6.35 -9.44 1.27
CA PRO A 204 5.75 -10.77 1.35
C PRO A 204 5.81 -11.35 2.77
N ILE A 205 4.88 -12.26 3.12
CA ILE A 205 4.95 -12.94 4.42
C ILE A 205 6.00 -14.06 4.39
N ARG A 206 6.41 -14.53 5.57
CA ARG A 206 7.35 -15.66 5.68
C ARG A 206 6.79 -16.90 4.96
N ALA A 207 7.67 -17.66 4.30
CA ALA A 207 7.26 -18.76 3.42
C ALA A 207 6.44 -19.86 4.12
N ASP A 208 6.74 -20.16 5.39
CA ASP A 208 5.95 -21.10 6.17
C ASP A 208 4.56 -20.56 6.54
N HIS A 209 4.44 -19.27 6.84
CA HIS A 209 3.16 -18.58 7.02
C HIS A 209 2.35 -18.52 5.71
N ALA A 210 3.01 -18.33 4.56
CA ALA A 210 2.37 -18.34 3.25
C ALA A 210 1.82 -19.73 2.90
N THR A 211 2.60 -20.77 3.15
CA THR A 211 2.17 -22.17 2.98
C THR A 211 0.99 -22.47 3.91
N TYR A 212 1.11 -22.10 5.19
CA TYR A 212 0.02 -22.26 6.16
C TYR A 212 -1.26 -21.51 5.76
N LEU A 213 -1.14 -20.28 5.26
CA LEU A 213 -2.27 -19.51 4.73
C LEU A 213 -2.94 -20.26 3.56
N ALA A 214 -2.16 -20.73 2.59
CA ALA A 214 -2.67 -21.48 1.45
C ALA A 214 -3.38 -22.77 1.88
N GLU A 215 -2.82 -23.52 2.83
CA GLU A 215 -3.48 -24.70 3.40
C GLU A 215 -4.82 -24.37 4.07
N CYS A 216 -4.85 -23.32 4.88
CA CYS A 216 -6.06 -22.86 5.58
C CYS A 216 -7.15 -22.45 4.61
N LEU A 217 -6.80 -21.78 3.52
CA LEU A 217 -7.73 -21.34 2.47
C LEU A 217 -8.22 -22.52 1.63
N LEU A 218 -7.36 -23.46 1.26
CA LEU A 218 -7.76 -24.69 0.56
C LEU A 218 -8.76 -25.49 1.39
N LEU A 219 -8.47 -25.68 2.68
CA LEU A 219 -9.37 -26.36 3.63
C LEU A 219 -10.68 -25.59 3.83
N GLY A 220 -10.60 -24.30 4.13
CA GLY A 220 -11.77 -23.47 4.45
C GLY A 220 -12.67 -23.18 3.24
N SER A 221 -12.14 -23.28 2.02
CA SER A 221 -12.92 -23.19 0.78
C SER A 221 -13.52 -24.53 0.33
N GLY A 222 -13.23 -25.63 1.03
CA GLY A 222 -13.68 -26.97 0.67
C GLY A 222 -13.02 -27.55 -0.59
N THR A 223 -11.88 -27.00 -1.01
CA THR A 223 -11.19 -27.42 -2.23
C THR A 223 -10.56 -28.79 -2.01
N ALA A 224 -11.00 -29.80 -2.77
CA ALA A 224 -10.35 -31.10 -2.76
C ALA A 224 -8.92 -30.98 -3.32
N THR A 225 -7.96 -31.67 -2.73
CA THR A 225 -6.55 -31.65 -3.16
C THR A 225 -5.98 -33.06 -3.08
N THR A 226 -5.08 -33.41 -3.99
CA THR A 226 -4.37 -34.71 -3.95
C THR A 226 -3.38 -34.79 -2.79
N ASP A 227 -2.65 -33.69 -2.56
CA ASP A 227 -1.71 -33.47 -1.45
C ASP A 227 -1.80 -31.99 -1.04
N ARG A 228 -2.49 -31.70 0.07
CA ARG A 228 -2.77 -30.32 0.47
C ARG A 228 -1.48 -29.54 0.81
N PRO A 229 -0.55 -30.06 1.64
CA PRO A 229 0.72 -29.39 1.89
C PRO A 229 1.52 -29.09 0.62
N ALA A 230 1.64 -30.06 -0.30
CA ALA A 230 2.41 -29.83 -1.53
C ALA A 230 1.76 -28.78 -2.44
N VAL A 231 0.44 -28.82 -2.61
CA VAL A 231 -0.30 -27.81 -3.39
C VAL A 231 -0.21 -26.43 -2.74
N ALA A 232 -0.33 -26.36 -1.42
CA ALA A 232 -0.21 -25.10 -0.67
C ALA A 232 1.18 -24.47 -0.79
N ALA A 233 2.24 -25.29 -0.71
CA ALA A 233 3.60 -24.83 -0.90
C ALA A 233 3.84 -24.31 -2.33
N ALA A 234 3.31 -25.01 -3.34
CA ALA A 234 3.38 -24.58 -4.74
C ALA A 234 2.65 -23.24 -4.95
N ILE A 235 1.43 -23.09 -4.38
CA ILE A 235 0.68 -21.83 -4.42
C ILE A 235 1.45 -20.69 -3.73
N ALA A 236 2.00 -20.93 -2.54
CA ALA A 236 2.77 -19.95 -1.80
C ALA A 236 4.00 -19.47 -2.59
N ALA A 237 4.74 -20.40 -3.19
CA ALA A 237 5.91 -20.10 -4.01
C ALA A 237 5.54 -19.31 -5.28
N ALA A 238 4.52 -19.74 -6.02
CA ALA A 238 4.07 -19.07 -7.24
C ALA A 238 3.48 -17.67 -6.99
N ALA A 239 2.88 -17.46 -5.82
CA ALA A 239 2.42 -16.17 -5.35
C ALA A 239 3.54 -15.28 -4.75
N GLU A 240 4.79 -15.76 -4.75
CA GLU A 240 5.92 -15.11 -4.09
C GLU A 240 5.65 -14.75 -2.63
N ASN A 241 4.87 -15.59 -1.94
CA ASN A 241 4.42 -15.40 -0.56
C ASN A 241 3.60 -14.11 -0.32
N VAL A 242 2.98 -13.54 -1.36
CA VAL A 242 2.09 -12.38 -1.24
C VAL A 242 0.66 -12.85 -0.94
N PRO A 243 0.07 -12.49 0.22
CA PRO A 243 -1.24 -12.99 0.63
C PRO A 243 -2.37 -12.77 -0.39
N TYR A 244 -2.34 -11.66 -1.12
CA TYR A 244 -3.31 -11.36 -2.17
C TYR A 244 -3.26 -12.40 -3.29
N TYR A 245 -2.08 -12.66 -3.87
CA TYR A 245 -1.93 -13.63 -4.95
C TYR A 245 -2.18 -15.07 -4.48
N ILE A 246 -1.86 -15.39 -3.21
CA ILE A 246 -2.22 -16.69 -2.60
C ILE A 246 -3.74 -16.89 -2.62
N GLN A 247 -4.51 -15.90 -2.18
CA GLN A 247 -5.98 -16.00 -2.19
C GLN A 247 -6.55 -16.17 -3.59
N HIS A 248 -6.01 -15.42 -4.56
CA HIS A 248 -6.40 -15.55 -5.96
C HIS A 248 -6.05 -16.93 -6.54
N LEU A 249 -4.86 -17.48 -6.25
CA LEU A 249 -4.47 -18.80 -6.72
C LEU A 249 -5.32 -19.92 -6.11
N VAL A 250 -5.66 -19.84 -4.82
CA VAL A 250 -6.59 -20.80 -4.20
C VAL A 250 -7.98 -20.71 -4.86
N ALA A 251 -8.45 -19.49 -5.16
CA ALA A 251 -9.70 -19.29 -5.89
C ALA A 251 -9.67 -19.94 -7.27
N SER A 252 -8.59 -19.73 -8.04
CA SER A 252 -8.37 -20.32 -9.35
C SER A 252 -8.30 -21.85 -9.29
N ALA A 253 -7.58 -22.40 -8.30
CA ALA A 253 -7.48 -23.85 -8.09
C ALA A 253 -8.85 -24.47 -7.80
N ARG A 254 -9.67 -23.83 -6.96
CA ARG A 254 -11.05 -24.25 -6.68
C ARG A 254 -11.92 -24.22 -7.93
N ASN A 255 -11.84 -23.14 -8.71
CA ASN A 255 -12.62 -23.00 -9.93
C ASN A 255 -12.22 -24.06 -10.98
N SER A 256 -10.92 -24.32 -11.12
CA SER A 256 -10.39 -25.38 -11.99
C SER A 256 -10.90 -26.76 -11.59
N TRP A 257 -10.92 -27.06 -10.29
CA TRP A 257 -11.49 -28.30 -9.77
C TRP A 257 -12.99 -28.42 -10.08
N HIS A 258 -13.78 -27.37 -9.83
CA HIS A 258 -15.21 -27.40 -10.14
C HIS A 258 -15.51 -27.57 -11.63
N ALA A 259 -14.68 -26.99 -12.50
CA ALA A 259 -14.84 -27.08 -13.95
C ALA A 259 -14.45 -28.46 -14.51
N THR A 260 -13.41 -29.08 -13.95
CA THR A 260 -12.82 -30.32 -14.52
C THR A 260 -13.17 -31.59 -13.75
N GLY A 261 -13.61 -31.46 -12.50
CA GLY A 261 -13.75 -32.57 -11.56
C GLY A 261 -12.43 -33.14 -11.04
N VAL A 262 -11.28 -32.62 -11.47
CA VAL A 262 -9.95 -33.11 -11.09
C VAL A 262 -9.38 -32.25 -9.97
N PRO A 263 -9.02 -32.82 -8.80
CA PRO A 263 -8.39 -32.08 -7.72
C PRO A 263 -7.04 -31.48 -8.15
N PRO A 264 -6.72 -30.21 -7.79
CA PRO A 264 -5.43 -29.60 -8.07
C PRO A 264 -4.25 -30.41 -7.53
N THR A 265 -3.20 -30.49 -8.35
CA THR A 265 -1.85 -30.99 -8.03
C THR A 265 -0.86 -29.82 -8.08
N PRO A 266 0.36 -29.93 -7.51
CA PRO A 266 1.35 -28.86 -7.58
C PRO A 266 1.61 -28.34 -9.01
N ASP A 267 1.66 -29.24 -10.00
CA ASP A 267 1.96 -28.91 -11.41
C ASP A 267 0.89 -28.04 -12.09
N ILE A 268 -0.32 -27.93 -11.53
CA ILE A 268 -1.34 -27.03 -12.09
C ILE A 268 -1.06 -25.57 -11.79
N VAL A 269 -0.31 -25.27 -10.73
CA VAL A 269 -0.20 -23.92 -10.18
C VAL A 269 0.44 -22.98 -11.18
N ASP A 270 1.53 -23.39 -11.85
CA ASP A 270 2.17 -22.57 -12.88
C ASP A 270 1.16 -22.21 -13.98
N ARG A 271 0.42 -23.20 -14.50
CA ARG A 271 -0.61 -22.94 -15.52
C ARG A 271 -1.70 -21.97 -15.04
N LEU A 272 -2.09 -22.01 -13.76
CA LEU A 272 -3.04 -21.04 -13.21
C LEU A 272 -2.47 -19.61 -13.15
N VAL A 273 -1.15 -19.47 -12.97
CA VAL A 273 -0.45 -18.19 -13.10
C VAL A 273 -0.46 -17.73 -14.55
N ASP A 274 -0.13 -18.61 -15.51
CA ASP A 274 -0.18 -18.33 -16.95
C ASP A 274 -1.56 -17.79 -17.35
N GLU A 275 -2.61 -18.52 -16.98
CA GLU A 275 -4.00 -18.17 -17.27
C GLU A 275 -4.38 -16.81 -16.67
N ALA A 276 -3.90 -16.49 -15.46
CA ALA A 276 -4.16 -15.21 -14.82
C ALA A 276 -3.42 -14.05 -15.51
N VAL A 277 -2.15 -14.25 -15.88
CA VAL A 277 -1.31 -13.26 -16.57
C VAL A 277 -1.83 -12.96 -17.97
N ASP A 278 -2.22 -14.00 -18.72
CA ASP A 278 -2.69 -13.87 -20.11
C ASP A 278 -4.17 -13.42 -20.21
N SER A 279 -4.90 -13.44 -19.08
CA SER A 279 -6.32 -13.12 -19.08
C SER A 279 -6.60 -11.67 -19.53
N PRO A 280 -7.53 -11.47 -20.48
CA PRO A 280 -7.94 -10.13 -20.90
C PRO A 280 -8.65 -9.36 -19.76
N TYR A 281 -9.16 -10.05 -18.75
CA TYR A 281 -9.90 -9.46 -17.63
C TYR A 281 -9.02 -9.06 -16.44
N ASP A 282 -7.72 -9.35 -16.49
CA ASP A 282 -6.74 -9.01 -15.45
C ASP A 282 -7.23 -9.31 -14.02
N PRO A 283 -7.52 -10.59 -13.71
CA PRO A 283 -8.14 -10.97 -12.44
C PRO A 283 -7.27 -10.62 -11.22
N TRP A 284 -5.98 -10.37 -11.43
CA TRP A 284 -5.00 -10.09 -10.38
C TRP A 284 -4.59 -8.61 -10.35
N ASP A 285 -5.15 -7.78 -11.24
CA ASP A 285 -4.87 -6.35 -11.35
C ASP A 285 -3.36 -6.07 -11.56
N LEU A 286 -2.72 -6.88 -12.40
CA LEU A 286 -1.30 -6.79 -12.75
C LEU A 286 -1.03 -5.67 -13.77
N ARG A 287 -2.04 -5.26 -14.56
CA ARG A 287 -1.92 -4.11 -15.48
C ARG A 287 -1.74 -2.81 -14.75
N HIS A 288 -2.13 -2.73 -13.48
CA HIS A 288 -1.84 -1.60 -12.62
C HIS A 288 -0.35 -1.18 -12.67
N TYR A 289 0.59 -2.12 -12.74
CA TYR A 289 2.02 -1.81 -12.86
C TYR A 289 2.37 -1.07 -14.16
N ARG A 290 1.62 -1.25 -15.24
CA ARG A 290 1.79 -0.42 -16.45
C ARG A 290 1.00 0.87 -16.34
N ASP A 291 -0.26 0.79 -15.92
CA ASP A 291 -1.22 1.88 -15.98
C ASP A 291 -0.92 3.00 -14.96
N ARG A 292 -0.14 2.70 -13.92
CA ARG A 292 0.34 3.71 -12.95
C ARG A 292 1.51 4.55 -13.48
N LEU A 293 2.24 4.12 -14.51
CA LEU A 293 3.44 4.84 -14.97
C LEU A 293 3.16 6.30 -15.40
N PRO A 294 2.14 6.61 -16.23
CA PRO A 294 1.85 8.00 -16.59
C PRO A 294 1.52 8.85 -15.36
N HIS A 295 0.92 8.24 -14.35
CA HIS A 295 0.63 8.91 -13.11
C HIS A 295 1.92 9.18 -12.32
N TYR A 296 2.82 8.22 -12.17
CA TYR A 296 3.99 8.37 -11.29
C TYR A 296 5.14 9.15 -11.94
N TYR A 297 5.30 8.97 -13.25
CA TYR A 297 6.47 9.46 -13.99
C TYR A 297 6.13 10.58 -14.97
N GLY A 298 4.85 10.89 -15.20
CA GLY A 298 4.45 11.98 -16.09
C GLY A 298 5.05 11.81 -17.49
N ASP A 299 5.76 12.84 -17.96
CA ASP A 299 6.41 12.85 -19.27
C ASP A 299 7.55 11.82 -19.40
N ASP A 300 8.13 11.36 -18.28
CA ASP A 300 9.17 10.32 -18.28
C ASP A 300 8.58 8.92 -18.44
N ALA A 301 7.26 8.74 -18.31
CA ALA A 301 6.63 7.42 -18.31
C ALA A 301 6.98 6.53 -19.52
N PRO A 302 7.07 7.04 -20.77
CA PRO A 302 7.53 6.23 -21.91
C PRO A 302 8.98 5.74 -21.77
N ALA A 303 9.87 6.59 -21.24
CA ALA A 303 11.28 6.24 -21.04
C ALA A 303 11.45 5.21 -19.92
N ILE A 304 10.68 5.37 -18.84
CA ILE A 304 10.62 4.42 -17.73
C ILE A 304 10.05 3.08 -18.18
N ALA A 305 9.03 3.08 -19.04
CA ALA A 305 8.50 1.85 -19.61
C ALA A 305 9.54 1.10 -20.44
N LYS A 306 10.34 1.80 -21.27
CA LYS A 306 11.47 1.19 -22.01
C LYS A 306 12.52 0.63 -21.06
N LEU A 307 12.85 1.36 -19.98
CA LEU A 307 13.80 0.88 -18.97
C LEU A 307 13.30 -0.42 -18.32
N LEU A 308 12.02 -0.48 -17.98
CA LEU A 308 11.41 -1.72 -17.48
C LEU A 308 11.41 -2.84 -18.53
N ASP A 309 11.21 -2.54 -19.81
CA ASP A 309 11.34 -3.54 -20.88
C ASP A 309 12.76 -4.13 -20.92
N VAL A 310 13.79 -3.29 -20.80
CA VAL A 310 15.20 -3.73 -20.75
C VAL A 310 15.46 -4.70 -19.61
N TYR A 311 14.96 -4.41 -18.41
CA TYR A 311 15.11 -5.30 -17.26
C TYR A 311 14.21 -6.53 -17.32
N ALA A 312 13.03 -6.44 -17.94
CA ALA A 312 12.09 -7.55 -18.00
C ALA A 312 12.60 -8.68 -18.89
N HIS A 313 13.32 -8.31 -19.95
CA HIS A 313 13.92 -9.25 -20.91
C HIS A 313 15.37 -9.62 -20.57
N ALA A 314 15.89 -9.18 -19.42
CA ALA A 314 17.21 -9.58 -18.97
C ALA A 314 17.21 -11.01 -18.40
N GLU A 315 18.22 -11.81 -18.79
CA GLU A 315 18.41 -13.17 -18.24
C GLU A 315 18.81 -13.16 -16.75
N GLY A 316 19.38 -12.05 -16.27
CA GLY A 316 19.81 -11.88 -14.89
C GLY A 316 19.93 -10.40 -14.51
N PRO A 317 20.52 -10.09 -13.34
CA PRO A 317 20.80 -8.71 -12.94
C PRO A 317 21.61 -7.96 -14.00
N LEU A 318 21.25 -6.70 -14.28
CA LEU A 318 21.96 -5.83 -15.21
C LEU A 318 22.68 -4.71 -14.48
N GLU A 319 23.94 -4.47 -14.86
CA GLU A 319 24.72 -3.32 -14.44
C GLU A 319 24.20 -2.04 -15.12
N VAL A 320 24.35 -0.90 -14.43
CA VAL A 320 23.87 0.41 -14.88
C VAL A 320 24.36 0.78 -16.28
N ASP A 321 25.64 0.54 -16.58
CA ASP A 321 26.24 0.91 -17.87
C ASP A 321 25.70 0.03 -19.02
N VAL A 322 25.36 -1.23 -18.74
CA VAL A 322 24.73 -2.13 -19.72
C VAL A 322 23.30 -1.72 -20.00
N ALA A 323 22.54 -1.37 -18.96
CA ALA A 323 21.18 -0.83 -19.10
C ALA A 323 21.19 0.47 -19.92
N LEU A 324 22.14 1.38 -19.65
CA LEU A 324 22.29 2.63 -20.39
C LEU A 324 22.58 2.40 -21.87
N GLN A 325 23.46 1.45 -22.20
CA GLN A 325 23.78 1.12 -23.59
C GLN A 325 22.54 0.60 -24.35
N ARG A 326 21.74 -0.27 -23.72
CA ARG A 326 20.50 -0.80 -24.30
C ARG A 326 19.47 0.31 -24.52
N LEU A 327 19.23 1.15 -23.51
CA LEU A 327 18.33 2.30 -23.63
C LEU A 327 18.70 3.27 -24.75
N ARG A 328 20.01 3.57 -24.91
CA ARG A 328 20.49 4.43 -26.00
C ARG A 328 20.20 3.82 -27.36
N SER A 329 20.36 2.50 -27.50
CA SER A 329 20.08 1.79 -28.76
C SER A 329 18.59 1.83 -29.15
N GLU A 330 17.70 1.95 -28.17
CA GLU A 330 16.24 2.04 -28.35
C GLU A 330 15.72 3.49 -28.43
N GLY A 331 16.61 4.48 -28.50
CA GLY A 331 16.24 5.90 -28.57
C GLY A 331 15.45 6.38 -27.35
N SER A 332 15.86 5.98 -26.14
CA SER A 332 15.31 6.54 -24.90
C SER A 332 15.75 8.00 -24.69
N SER A 333 14.94 8.79 -23.97
CA SER A 333 15.32 10.13 -23.51
C SER A 333 16.32 10.10 -22.34
N ILE A 334 16.42 8.97 -21.62
CA ILE A 334 17.43 8.74 -20.59
C ILE A 334 18.74 8.41 -21.29
N THR A 335 19.63 9.39 -21.42
CA THR A 335 20.85 9.28 -22.24
C THR A 335 22.15 9.37 -21.45
N ASP A 336 22.13 9.85 -20.21
CA ASP A 336 23.28 9.89 -19.32
C ASP A 336 23.09 8.99 -18.09
N ARG A 337 24.20 8.78 -17.37
CA ARG A 337 24.27 7.85 -16.26
C ARG A 337 23.55 8.36 -15.02
N ASP A 338 23.58 9.66 -14.75
CA ASP A 338 23.01 10.23 -13.53
C ASP A 338 21.49 10.25 -13.61
N ALA A 339 20.94 10.57 -14.78
CA ALA A 339 19.51 10.43 -15.06
C ALA A 339 19.05 8.96 -14.94
N LEU A 340 19.85 8.01 -15.44
CA LEU A 340 19.53 6.59 -15.29
C LEU A 340 19.55 6.15 -13.81
N VAL A 341 20.59 6.50 -13.06
CA VAL A 341 20.68 6.16 -11.63
C VAL A 341 19.49 6.72 -10.86
N SER A 342 19.12 7.98 -11.12
CA SER A 342 17.94 8.61 -10.51
C SER A 342 16.63 7.87 -10.84
N ALA A 343 16.49 7.39 -12.09
CA ALA A 343 15.34 6.58 -12.50
C ALA A 343 15.32 5.20 -11.82
N LEU A 344 16.48 4.55 -11.68
CA LEU A 344 16.60 3.26 -11.00
C LEU A 344 16.23 3.38 -9.52
N GLU A 345 16.71 4.40 -8.82
CA GLU A 345 16.38 4.65 -7.42
C GLU A 345 14.87 4.85 -7.21
N ARG A 346 14.19 5.57 -8.12
CA ARG A 346 12.72 5.70 -8.10
C ARG A 346 12.01 4.37 -8.34
N LEU A 347 12.50 3.57 -9.30
CA LEU A 347 11.94 2.25 -9.60
C LEU A 347 12.16 1.24 -8.46
N GLU A 348 13.25 1.36 -7.70
CA GLU A 348 13.49 0.61 -6.46
C GLU A 348 12.49 1.00 -5.38
N LEU A 349 12.26 2.32 -5.20
CA LEU A 349 11.25 2.84 -4.26
C LEU A 349 9.82 2.44 -4.63
N ASP A 350 9.53 2.26 -5.91
CA ASP A 350 8.25 1.79 -6.44
C ASP A 350 8.13 0.25 -6.52
N HIS A 351 9.15 -0.46 -6.06
CA HIS A 351 9.21 -1.92 -6.01
C HIS A 351 9.13 -2.62 -7.37
N TYR A 352 9.50 -1.94 -8.47
CA TYR A 352 9.72 -2.63 -9.74
C TYR A 352 11.05 -3.36 -9.74
N LEU A 353 12.10 -2.70 -9.24
CA LEU A 353 13.47 -3.19 -9.27
C LEU A 353 14.01 -3.41 -7.86
N VAL A 354 15.02 -4.26 -7.75
CA VAL A 354 15.79 -4.47 -6.54
C VAL A 354 17.28 -4.55 -6.90
N ARG A 355 18.09 -3.81 -6.15
CA ARG A 355 19.55 -3.86 -6.27
C ARG A 355 20.10 -5.17 -5.71
N THR A 356 20.95 -5.82 -6.49
CA THR A 356 21.67 -7.06 -6.16
C THR A 356 23.16 -6.84 -6.39
N GLY A 357 23.87 -6.39 -5.36
CA GLY A 357 25.27 -5.98 -5.49
C GLY A 357 25.37 -4.64 -6.24
N THR A 358 26.06 -4.65 -7.38
CA THR A 358 26.23 -3.48 -8.27
C THR A 358 25.19 -3.42 -9.40
N ALA A 359 24.42 -4.49 -9.60
CA ALA A 359 23.41 -4.63 -10.65
C ALA A 359 21.98 -4.57 -10.09
N ASP A 360 21.01 -4.37 -10.98
CA ASP A 360 19.58 -4.34 -10.65
C ASP A 360 18.82 -5.44 -11.41
N ARG A 361 17.70 -5.89 -10.84
CA ARG A 361 16.76 -6.83 -11.50
C ARG A 361 15.33 -6.51 -11.10
N PHE A 362 14.35 -7.08 -11.82
CA PHE A 362 12.96 -7.05 -11.36
C PHE A 362 12.83 -7.63 -9.94
N ALA A 363 12.13 -6.91 -9.07
CA ALA A 363 11.91 -7.29 -7.68
C ALA A 363 11.00 -8.52 -7.55
N SER A 364 10.06 -8.69 -8.48
CA SER A 364 9.12 -9.81 -8.53
C SER A 364 9.15 -10.50 -9.90
N ALA A 365 9.27 -11.83 -9.89
CA ALA A 365 9.24 -12.64 -11.10
C ALA A 365 7.84 -12.70 -11.71
N LEU A 366 6.79 -12.70 -10.88
CA LEU A 366 5.39 -12.58 -11.27
C LEU A 366 5.12 -11.25 -11.98
N VAL A 367 5.58 -10.14 -11.40
CA VAL A 367 5.43 -8.81 -12.02
C VAL A 367 6.23 -8.73 -13.33
N ARG A 368 7.47 -9.25 -13.35
CA ARG A 368 8.28 -9.34 -14.58
C ARG A 368 7.54 -10.11 -15.68
N ARG A 369 6.99 -11.27 -15.33
CA ARG A 369 6.26 -12.13 -16.25
C ARG A 369 5.02 -11.42 -16.81
N ALA A 370 4.25 -10.77 -15.95
CA ALA A 370 3.11 -9.96 -16.36
C ALA A 370 3.54 -8.81 -17.26
N TRP A 371 4.62 -8.11 -16.91
CA TRP A 371 5.19 -7.02 -17.71
C TRP A 371 5.50 -7.46 -19.14
N THR A 372 6.25 -8.56 -19.30
CA THR A 372 6.56 -9.15 -20.61
C THR A 372 5.29 -9.52 -21.39
N ALA A 373 4.30 -10.13 -20.74
CA ALA A 373 3.04 -10.50 -21.41
C ALA A 373 2.23 -9.30 -21.89
N MET A 374 2.31 -8.16 -21.20
CA MET A 374 1.60 -6.91 -21.53
C MET A 374 2.28 -6.04 -22.57
N ARG A 375 3.61 -6.15 -22.71
CA ARG A 375 4.47 -5.28 -23.53
C ARG A 375 4.91 -5.93 -24.85
N ARG A 376 4.10 -6.88 -25.36
CA ARG A 376 4.33 -7.70 -26.57
C ARG A 376 4.96 -6.97 -27.75
#